data_AF-A0A7J2S4F0-F1
#
_entry.id   AF-A0A7J2S4F0-F1
#
_cell.length_a   1.000
_cell.length_b   1.000
_cell.length_c   1.000
_cell.angle_alpha   90.00
_cell.angle_beta   90.00
_cell.angle_gamma   90.00
#
_symmetry.space_group_name_H-M   'P 1'
#
loop_
_entity.id
_entity.type
_entity.pdbx_description
1 polymer ?
#
loop_
_entity_poly.entity_id
_entity_poly.type
_entity_poly.pdbx_seq_one_letter_code
_entity_poly.pdbx_strand_id
1 'polypeptide(L)'
;MYPLAILATLGIGSFFSDPYFKVLFSKLKNKKKLVLKYKGKSIHINHKLRVVNAVFMVSLMVSLALSVYPSFEALDQAWEEISQEDMNTIEWAGLNLDKNTTVIASDHRLERLAESDGLNTTKDETFKLWFSENLSDYVDELYGVGKNYSRVTHIIIDDTMKNEGVHTGPHNGIPTTVYMTNETWTAAYDKFKKQPFELIYRNESMDLDQLTGEPKHWTEIYKINWSYLELFNYTI
;
A
#
# COMPACT_ATOMS: atom_id res chain seq x y z
N MET A 1 0.04 -13.19 -12.61
CA MET A 1 -0.72 -12.56 -11.52
C MET A 1 -2.18 -13.03 -11.46
N TYR A 2 -2.92 -13.09 -12.57
CA TYR A 2 -4.34 -13.55 -12.58
C TYR A 2 -4.67 -14.90 -11.91
N PRO A 3 -3.89 -16.00 -12.08
CA PRO A 3 -4.28 -17.30 -11.49
C PRO A 3 -4.10 -17.37 -9.97
N LEU A 4 -3.17 -16.59 -9.42
CA LEU A 4 -2.90 -16.50 -7.98
C LEU A 4 -3.90 -15.58 -7.28
N ALA A 5 -4.32 -14.50 -7.94
CA ALA A 5 -5.36 -13.60 -7.44
C ALA A 5 -6.71 -14.33 -7.25
N ILE A 6 -7.05 -15.27 -8.12
CA ILE A 6 -8.28 -16.07 -8.01
C ILE A 6 -8.23 -17.02 -6.80
N LEU A 7 -7.07 -17.63 -6.53
CA LEU A 7 -6.86 -18.49 -5.36
C LEU A 7 -6.95 -17.70 -4.04
N ALA A 8 -6.41 -16.48 -4.04
CA ALA A 8 -6.43 -15.60 -2.88
C ALA A 8 -7.82 -14.99 -2.62
N THR A 9 -8.59 -14.63 -3.65
CA THR A 9 -9.88 -13.92 -3.51
C THR A 9 -11.09 -14.84 -3.35
N LEU A 10 -11.10 -16.02 -3.98
CA LEU A 10 -12.28 -16.89 -4.00
C LEU A 10 -12.07 -18.21 -3.24
N GLY A 11 -10.90 -18.40 -2.64
CA GLY A 11 -10.52 -19.61 -1.90
C GLY A 11 -10.43 -20.87 -2.76
N ILE A 12 -9.90 -21.97 -2.19
CA ILE A 12 -9.76 -23.25 -2.88
C ILE A 12 -11.14 -23.81 -3.32
N GLY A 13 -12.22 -23.47 -2.61
CA GLY A 13 -13.58 -23.96 -2.87
C GLY A 13 -14.17 -23.52 -4.22
N SER A 14 -13.82 -22.33 -4.72
CA SER A 14 -14.30 -21.83 -6.01
C SER A 14 -13.66 -22.55 -7.21
N PHE A 15 -12.45 -23.06 -7.03
CA PHE A 15 -11.77 -23.93 -8.00
C PHE A 15 -12.51 -25.26 -8.21
N PHE A 16 -13.24 -25.75 -7.21
CA PHE A 16 -14.00 -27.01 -7.28
C PHE A 16 -15.47 -26.82 -7.63
N SER A 17 -16.01 -25.60 -7.46
CA SER A 17 -17.38 -25.26 -7.86
C SER A 17 -17.49 -24.74 -9.29
N ASP A 18 -16.39 -24.28 -9.88
CA ASP A 18 -16.36 -23.81 -11.26
C ASP A 18 -16.68 -24.96 -12.27
N PRO A 19 -17.65 -24.76 -13.18
CA PRO A 19 -18.06 -25.76 -14.16
C PRO A 19 -16.92 -26.25 -15.07
N TYR A 20 -15.97 -25.39 -15.44
CA TYR A 20 -14.82 -25.73 -16.26
C TYR A 20 -13.87 -26.69 -15.54
N PHE A 21 -13.61 -26.45 -14.26
CA PHE A 21 -12.77 -27.33 -13.46
C PHE A 21 -13.45 -28.67 -13.18
N LYS A 22 -14.77 -28.69 -12.96
CA LYS A 22 -15.55 -29.94 -12.85
C LYS A 22 -15.46 -30.78 -14.14
N VAL A 23 -15.51 -30.14 -15.30
CA VAL A 23 -15.27 -30.78 -16.61
C VAL A 23 -13.82 -31.28 -16.74
N LEU A 24 -12.84 -30.51 -16.26
CA LEU A 24 -11.42 -30.93 -16.25
C LEU A 24 -11.18 -32.16 -15.37
N PHE A 25 -11.71 -32.18 -14.14
CA PHE A 25 -11.60 -33.30 -13.20
C PHE A 25 -12.35 -34.55 -13.67
N SER A 26 -13.51 -34.39 -14.33
CA SER A 26 -14.23 -35.52 -14.92
C SER A 26 -13.44 -36.17 -16.09
N LYS A 27 -12.70 -35.36 -16.87
CA LYS A 27 -11.78 -35.86 -17.91
C LYS A 27 -10.55 -36.57 -17.32
N LEU A 28 -10.08 -36.15 -16.14
CA LEU A 28 -9.02 -36.82 -15.38
C LEU A 28 -9.46 -38.18 -14.82
N LYS A 29 -10.69 -38.29 -14.32
CA LYS A 29 -11.28 -39.57 -13.84
C LYS A 29 -11.52 -40.59 -14.96
N ASN A 30 -11.58 -40.15 -16.22
CA ASN A 30 -11.83 -41.04 -17.34
C ASN A 30 -10.58 -41.87 -17.67
N LYS A 31 -10.67 -43.19 -17.49
CA LYS A 31 -9.58 -44.16 -17.76
C LYS A 31 -9.27 -44.33 -19.26
N LYS A 32 -10.10 -43.79 -20.17
CA LYS A 32 -9.85 -43.85 -21.61
C LYS A 32 -8.56 -43.12 -21.98
N LYS A 33 -7.81 -43.67 -22.95
CA LYS A 33 -6.59 -43.05 -23.49
C LYS A 33 -6.96 -41.72 -24.14
N LEU A 34 -6.20 -40.67 -23.84
CA LEU A 34 -6.40 -39.36 -24.45
C LEU A 34 -5.43 -39.25 -25.63
N VAL A 35 -5.97 -39.02 -26.83
CA VAL A 35 -5.19 -38.89 -28.05
C VAL A 35 -5.16 -37.43 -28.44
N LEU A 36 -3.98 -36.81 -28.38
CA LEU A 36 -3.75 -35.45 -28.85
C LEU A 36 -3.11 -35.52 -30.23
N LYS A 37 -3.64 -34.79 -31.21
CA LYS A 37 -3.00 -34.61 -32.50
C LYS A 37 -2.21 -33.31 -32.47
N TYR A 38 -0.90 -33.37 -32.63
CA TYR A 38 -0.04 -32.20 -32.72
C TYR A 38 0.93 -32.35 -33.90
N LYS A 39 0.98 -31.35 -34.79
CA LYS A 39 1.80 -31.35 -36.02
C LYS A 39 1.76 -32.69 -36.79
N GLY A 40 0.55 -33.23 -36.99
CA GLY A 40 0.34 -34.47 -37.74
C GLY A 40 0.68 -35.77 -36.98
N LYS A 41 1.25 -35.71 -35.77
CA LYS A 41 1.54 -36.89 -34.94
C LYS A 41 0.50 -37.08 -33.84
N SER A 42 0.08 -38.32 -33.61
CA SER A 42 -0.84 -38.69 -32.53
C SER A 42 -0.07 -39.05 -31.26
N ILE A 43 -0.17 -38.20 -30.25
CA ILE A 43 0.43 -38.42 -28.94
C ILE A 43 -0.62 -39.11 -28.06
N HIS A 44 -0.27 -40.28 -27.55
CA HIS A 44 -1.14 -41.09 -26.72
C HIS A 44 -0.76 -40.89 -25.25
N ILE A 45 -1.58 -40.17 -24.50
CA ILE A 45 -1.34 -39.94 -23.09
C ILE A 45 -2.16 -40.96 -22.29
N ASN A 46 -1.45 -41.85 -21.60
CA ASN A 46 -2.08 -42.83 -20.71
C ASN A 46 -2.58 -42.16 -19.42
N HIS A 47 -3.46 -42.85 -18.68
CA HIS A 47 -4.04 -42.31 -17.44
C HIS A 47 -2.97 -42.00 -16.38
N LYS A 48 -1.94 -42.87 -16.23
CA LYS A 48 -0.87 -42.67 -15.23
C LYS A 48 -0.10 -41.38 -15.47
N LEU A 49 0.29 -41.10 -16.71
CA LEU A 49 1.03 -39.89 -17.09
C LEU A 49 0.16 -38.62 -16.93
N ARG A 50 -1.15 -38.70 -17.17
CA ARG A 50 -2.08 -37.58 -16.88
C ARG A 50 -2.13 -37.23 -15.40
N VAL A 51 -2.21 -38.25 -14.53
CA VAL A 51 -2.21 -38.04 -13.08
C VAL A 51 -0.88 -37.46 -12.62
N VAL A 52 0.25 -38.00 -13.09
CA VAL A 52 1.59 -37.48 -12.76
C VAL A 52 1.73 -36.01 -13.18
N ASN A 53 1.34 -35.66 -14.41
CA ASN A 53 1.41 -34.27 -14.88
C ASN A 53 0.49 -33.34 -14.08
N ALA A 54 -0.70 -33.80 -13.68
CA ALA A 54 -1.61 -33.00 -12.86
C ALA A 54 -1.01 -32.75 -11.46
N VAL A 55 -0.45 -33.78 -10.83
CA VAL A 55 0.23 -33.65 -9.53
C VAL A 55 1.43 -32.71 -9.64
N PHE A 56 2.23 -32.84 -10.71
CA PHE A 56 3.38 -31.97 -10.94
C PHE A 56 2.97 -30.50 -11.13
N MET A 57 1.92 -30.23 -11.92
CA MET A 57 1.40 -28.87 -12.10
C MET A 57 0.86 -28.28 -10.80
N VAL A 58 0.12 -29.06 -10.00
CA VAL A 58 -0.36 -28.63 -8.68
C VAL A 58 0.82 -28.35 -7.75
N SER A 59 1.84 -29.22 -7.73
CA SER A 59 3.05 -29.00 -6.93
C SER A 59 3.77 -27.72 -7.32
N LEU A 60 3.95 -27.46 -8.62
CA LEU A 60 4.55 -26.21 -9.11
C LEU A 60 3.75 -24.98 -8.69
N MET A 61 2.41 -25.03 -8.81
CA MET A 61 1.55 -23.94 -8.39
C MET A 61 1.64 -23.69 -6.88
N VAL A 62 1.66 -24.75 -6.07
CA VAL A 62 1.81 -24.65 -4.61
C VAL A 62 3.20 -24.11 -4.26
N SER A 63 4.28 -24.60 -4.88
CA SER A 63 5.64 -24.09 -4.65
C SER A 63 5.78 -22.61 -5.02
N LEU A 64 5.19 -22.18 -6.14
CA LEU A 64 5.17 -20.76 -6.54
C LEU A 64 4.35 -19.90 -5.58
N ALA A 65 3.21 -20.39 -5.08
CA ALA A 65 2.42 -19.68 -4.09
C ALA A 65 3.18 -19.56 -2.75
N LEU A 66 3.82 -20.64 -2.31
CA LEU A 66 4.58 -20.69 -1.06
C LEU A 66 5.92 -19.93 -1.12
N SER A 67 6.51 -19.69 -2.30
CA SER A 67 7.73 -18.88 -2.42
C SER A 67 7.46 -17.37 -2.39
N VAL A 68 6.25 -16.94 -2.76
CA VAL A 68 5.90 -15.52 -2.84
C VAL A 68 5.59 -14.93 -1.46
N TYR A 69 4.94 -15.67 -0.56
CA TYR A 69 4.59 -15.14 0.77
C TYR A 69 5.80 -14.83 1.67
N PRO A 70 6.78 -15.73 1.83
CA PRO A 70 7.96 -15.46 2.64
C PRO A 70 8.85 -14.36 2.04
N SER A 71 8.74 -14.06 0.74
CA SER A 71 9.50 -12.96 0.15
C SER A 71 8.89 -11.60 0.47
N PHE A 72 7.57 -11.49 0.64
CA PHE A 72 6.97 -10.24 1.14
C PHE A 72 7.33 -9.98 2.61
N GLU A 73 7.22 -11.00 3.48
CA GLU A 73 7.62 -10.88 4.89
C GLU A 73 9.14 -10.65 5.05
N ALA A 74 9.98 -11.29 4.23
CA ALA A 74 11.43 -11.13 4.30
C ALA A 74 11.95 -9.83 3.66
N LEU A 75 11.12 -9.12 2.88
CA LEU A 75 11.54 -7.88 2.23
C LEU A 75 11.36 -6.65 3.11
N ASP A 76 10.66 -6.72 4.25
CA ASP A 76 10.46 -5.60 5.20
C ASP A 76 10.01 -4.27 4.52
N GLN A 77 9.45 -4.38 3.32
CA GLN A 77 9.28 -3.26 2.37
C GLN A 77 7.82 -2.88 2.18
N ALA A 78 6.88 -3.56 2.83
CA ALA A 78 5.46 -3.42 2.52
C ALA A 78 4.56 -3.70 3.73
N TRP A 79 4.80 -2.99 4.85
CA TRP A 79 3.74 -2.83 5.84
C TRP A 79 2.64 -1.96 5.22
N GLU A 80 1.71 -2.64 4.53
CA GLU A 80 0.58 -2.04 3.80
C GLU A 80 -0.75 -2.16 4.54
N GLU A 81 -0.70 -2.31 5.87
CA GLU A 81 -1.90 -2.40 6.69
C GLU A 81 -2.71 -1.11 6.57
N ILE A 82 -4.03 -1.19 6.42
CA ILE A 82 -4.94 -0.05 6.49
C ILE A 82 -5.87 -0.32 7.66
N SER A 83 -5.82 0.53 8.68
CA SER A 83 -6.64 0.42 9.87
C SER A 83 -8.05 0.98 9.64
N GLN A 84 -8.98 0.70 10.57
CA GLN A 84 -10.29 1.36 10.54
C GLN A 84 -10.15 2.85 10.84
N GLU A 85 -9.13 3.21 11.62
CA GLU A 85 -8.82 4.57 12.00
C GLU A 85 -8.45 5.41 10.78
N ASP A 86 -7.70 4.83 9.84
CA ASP A 86 -7.35 5.43 8.55
C ASP A 86 -8.59 5.67 7.72
N MET A 87 -9.43 4.64 7.55
CA MET A 87 -10.66 4.72 6.75
C MET A 87 -11.61 5.81 7.25
N ASN A 88 -11.82 5.88 8.58
CA ASN A 88 -12.66 6.91 9.19
C ASN A 88 -12.06 8.31 9.02
N THR A 89 -10.74 8.42 9.06
CA THR A 89 -10.03 9.69 8.87
C THR A 89 -10.14 10.19 7.45
N ILE A 90 -10.02 9.30 6.46
CA ILE A 90 -10.25 9.63 5.04
C ILE A 90 -11.71 10.03 4.79
N GLU A 91 -12.68 9.30 5.37
CA GLU A 91 -14.09 9.67 5.29
C GLU A 91 -14.34 11.07 5.89
N TRP A 92 -13.77 11.34 7.06
CA TRP A 92 -13.87 12.66 7.69
C TRP A 92 -13.26 13.75 6.79
N ALA A 93 -12.07 13.52 6.22
CA ALA A 93 -11.42 14.46 5.31
C ALA A 93 -12.29 14.74 4.08
N GLY A 94 -12.88 13.69 3.51
CA GLY A 94 -13.79 13.76 2.37
C GLY A 94 -15.04 14.61 2.60
N LEU A 95 -15.55 14.60 3.83
CA LEU A 95 -16.75 15.34 4.23
C LEU A 95 -16.46 16.77 4.68
N ASN A 96 -15.26 17.05 5.20
CA ASN A 96 -14.95 18.32 5.87
C ASN A 96 -13.96 19.22 5.12
N LEU A 97 -13.17 18.67 4.19
CA LEU A 97 -12.20 19.43 3.39
C LEU A 97 -12.76 19.78 2.01
N ASP A 98 -12.38 20.95 1.49
CA ASP A 98 -12.75 21.35 0.13
C ASP A 98 -11.87 20.63 -0.89
N LYS A 99 -12.48 19.72 -1.65
CA LYS A 99 -11.83 18.87 -2.66
C LYS A 99 -11.14 19.65 -3.78
N ASN A 100 -11.55 20.89 -4.05
CA ASN A 100 -10.97 21.69 -5.14
C ASN A 100 -9.67 22.41 -4.74
N THR A 101 -9.51 22.72 -3.46
CA THR A 101 -8.37 23.50 -2.94
C THR A 101 -7.46 22.68 -2.04
N THR A 102 -7.92 21.51 -1.60
CA THR A 102 -7.15 20.61 -0.76
C THR A 102 -6.17 19.78 -1.58
N VAL A 103 -4.92 19.75 -1.11
CA VAL A 103 -3.85 18.86 -1.59
C VAL A 103 -3.23 18.20 -0.36
N ILE A 104 -3.34 16.88 -0.29
CA ILE A 104 -2.87 16.06 0.82
C ILE A 104 -1.50 15.46 0.49
N ALA A 105 -0.54 15.63 1.41
CA ALA A 105 0.66 14.81 1.44
C ALA A 105 0.46 13.65 2.43
N SER A 106 0.72 12.44 1.99
CA SER A 106 0.78 11.26 2.86
C SER A 106 1.68 10.19 2.22
N ASP A 107 1.70 9.00 2.80
CA ASP A 107 2.31 7.85 2.15
C ASP A 107 1.42 7.31 1.01
N HIS A 108 1.96 6.38 0.23
CA HIS A 108 1.26 5.78 -0.88
C HIS A 108 -0.07 5.12 -0.48
N ARG A 109 -0.20 4.60 0.73
CA ARG A 109 -1.41 3.90 1.15
C ARG A 109 -2.56 4.89 1.33
N LEU A 110 -2.32 5.92 2.15
CA LEU A 110 -3.33 6.90 2.51
C LEU A 110 -3.62 7.89 1.37
N GLU A 111 -2.62 8.21 0.54
CA GLU A 111 -2.85 9.03 -0.65
C GLU A 111 -3.80 8.35 -1.63
N ARG A 112 -3.68 7.05 -1.87
CA ARG A 112 -4.62 6.34 -2.78
C ARG A 112 -6.04 6.30 -2.24
N LEU A 113 -6.19 6.19 -0.91
CA LEU A 113 -7.50 6.30 -0.27
C LEU A 113 -8.09 7.71 -0.42
N ALA A 114 -7.31 8.75 -0.15
CA ALA A 114 -7.73 10.15 -0.33
C ALA A 114 -8.09 10.47 -1.79
N GLU A 115 -7.28 10.00 -2.76
CA GLU A 115 -7.58 10.11 -4.20
C GLU A 115 -8.91 9.43 -4.55
N SER A 116 -9.18 8.25 -3.97
CA SER A 116 -10.43 7.52 -4.22
C SER A 116 -11.67 8.26 -3.73
N ASP A 117 -11.52 9.10 -2.69
CA ASP A 117 -12.58 10.01 -2.23
C ASP A 117 -12.61 11.34 -3.02
N GLY A 118 -11.68 11.55 -3.96
CA GLY A 118 -11.64 12.71 -4.84
C GLY A 118 -10.90 13.91 -4.27
N LEU A 119 -10.04 13.72 -3.27
CA LEU A 119 -9.09 14.73 -2.81
C LEU A 119 -7.85 14.72 -3.72
N ASN A 120 -7.25 15.89 -3.94
CA ASN A 120 -5.94 15.93 -4.61
C ASN A 120 -4.85 15.51 -3.63
N THR A 121 -3.82 14.84 -4.13
CA THR A 121 -2.69 14.36 -3.33
C THR A 121 -1.36 14.75 -3.97
N THR A 122 -0.26 14.48 -3.28
CA THR A 122 1.09 14.73 -3.82
C THR A 122 1.58 13.62 -4.76
N LYS A 123 0.80 12.55 -4.92
CA LYS A 123 1.13 11.37 -5.74
C LYS A 123 2.49 10.80 -5.35
N ASP A 124 2.70 10.74 -4.04
CA ASP A 124 3.86 10.13 -3.40
C ASP A 124 5.18 10.89 -3.68
N GLU A 125 5.12 12.14 -4.17
CA GLU A 125 6.29 12.94 -4.59
C GLU A 125 6.93 13.78 -3.46
N THR A 126 6.59 13.53 -2.19
CA THR A 126 7.03 14.28 -1.00
C THR A 126 8.14 13.58 -0.20
N PHE A 127 9.21 13.16 -0.85
CA PHE A 127 10.28 12.34 -0.24
C PHE A 127 10.98 13.00 0.96
N LYS A 128 11.43 14.26 0.81
CA LYS A 128 12.17 15.00 1.86
C LYS A 128 11.31 15.34 3.06
N LEU A 129 10.01 15.57 2.83
CA LEU A 129 9.06 15.90 3.88
C LEU A 129 9.07 14.89 5.03
N TRP A 130 9.33 13.62 4.76
CA TRP A 130 9.18 12.57 5.76
C TRP A 130 10.40 12.38 6.66
N PHE A 131 11.62 12.51 6.14
CA PHE A 131 12.85 12.28 6.92
C PHE A 131 13.58 13.55 7.37
N SER A 132 13.36 14.70 6.71
CA SER A 132 14.02 15.96 7.08
C SER A 132 13.41 16.57 8.34
N GLU A 133 14.24 17.16 9.20
CA GLU A 133 13.78 17.87 10.40
C GLU A 133 13.59 19.38 10.18
N ASN A 134 14.48 19.99 9.40
CA ASN A 134 14.49 21.43 9.19
C ASN A 134 13.59 21.81 8.03
N LEU A 135 12.76 22.82 8.25
CA LEU A 135 11.84 23.34 7.24
C LEU A 135 12.54 23.73 5.94
N SER A 136 13.75 24.28 5.99
CA SER A 136 14.54 24.64 4.80
C SER A 136 14.77 23.47 3.84
N ASP A 137 14.76 22.24 4.35
CA ASP A 137 15.18 21.06 3.62
C ASP A 137 14.03 20.40 2.85
N TYR A 138 12.77 20.71 3.21
CA TYR A 138 11.57 20.12 2.63
C TYR A 138 10.51 21.15 2.19
N VAL A 139 10.74 22.45 2.39
CA VAL A 139 9.76 23.50 2.05
C VAL A 139 9.46 23.52 0.54
N ASP A 140 10.42 23.17 -0.32
CA ASP A 140 10.22 23.03 -1.76
C ASP A 140 9.16 22.00 -2.12
N GLU A 141 9.11 20.90 -1.38
CA GLU A 141 8.07 19.88 -1.53
C GLU A 141 6.72 20.37 -1.00
N LEU A 142 6.67 21.22 0.04
CA LEU A 142 5.40 21.83 0.45
C LEU A 142 4.86 22.80 -0.61
N TYR A 143 5.73 23.53 -1.30
CA TYR A 143 5.34 24.42 -2.41
C TYR A 143 5.00 23.67 -3.71
N GLY A 144 5.46 22.43 -3.88
CA GLY A 144 5.32 21.67 -5.12
C GLY A 144 6.29 22.11 -6.23
N VAL A 145 7.46 22.65 -5.87
CA VAL A 145 8.41 23.19 -6.86
C VAL A 145 8.98 22.06 -7.73
N GLY A 146 8.67 22.10 -9.03
CA GLY A 146 9.11 21.09 -9.99
C GLY A 146 8.40 19.74 -9.85
N LYS A 147 7.23 19.72 -9.19
CA LYS A 147 6.42 18.53 -8.92
C LYS A 147 5.10 18.55 -9.67
N ASN A 148 4.39 17.42 -9.71
CA ASN A 148 3.10 17.28 -10.39
C ASN A 148 1.88 17.53 -9.46
N TYR A 149 2.06 18.38 -8.47
CA TYR A 149 1.03 18.82 -7.53
C TYR A 149 1.24 20.30 -7.19
N SER A 150 0.17 20.99 -6.83
CA SER A 150 0.24 22.36 -6.32
C SER A 150 0.53 22.37 -4.82
N ARG A 151 0.79 23.55 -4.26
CA ARG A 151 1.00 23.79 -2.82
C ARG A 151 0.21 22.83 -1.91
N VAL A 152 0.92 22.06 -1.09
CA VAL A 152 0.34 21.15 -0.09
C VAL A 152 -0.47 21.96 0.92
N THR A 153 -1.68 21.53 1.25
CA THR A 153 -2.50 22.22 2.26
C THR A 153 -2.69 21.40 3.51
N HIS A 154 -2.67 20.07 3.39
CA HIS A 154 -2.86 19.15 4.50
C HIS A 154 -1.87 18.00 4.43
N ILE A 155 -1.61 17.40 5.59
CA ILE A 155 -0.76 16.22 5.75
C ILE A 155 -1.54 15.19 6.53
N ILE A 156 -1.54 13.94 6.06
CA ILE A 156 -2.11 12.81 6.79
C ILE A 156 -0.96 11.89 7.23
N ILE A 157 -0.97 11.49 8.49
CA ILE A 157 0.05 10.62 9.11
C ILE A 157 -0.67 9.58 9.96
N ASP A 158 -0.31 8.30 9.82
CA ASP A 158 -0.78 7.22 10.69
C ASP A 158 0.34 6.62 11.55
N ASP A 159 -0.03 5.69 12.42
CA ASP A 159 0.89 4.92 13.25
C ASP A 159 1.88 4.10 12.42
N THR A 160 1.45 3.55 11.28
CA THR A 160 2.30 2.74 10.40
C THR A 160 3.41 3.61 9.79
N MET A 161 3.11 4.82 9.32
CA MET A 161 4.09 5.79 8.82
C MET A 161 5.14 6.15 9.87
N LYS A 162 4.72 6.35 11.12
CA LYS A 162 5.62 6.66 12.24
C LYS A 162 6.52 5.47 12.61
N ASN A 163 5.95 4.27 12.68
CA ASN A 163 6.61 3.10 13.28
C ASN A 163 7.35 2.23 12.27
N GLU A 164 6.75 2.01 11.08
CA GLU A 164 7.23 1.08 10.06
C GLU A 164 7.80 1.80 8.82
N GLY A 165 7.54 3.11 8.70
CA GLY A 165 8.08 3.98 7.66
C GLY A 165 7.05 4.39 6.62
N VAL A 166 7.43 5.38 5.82
CA VAL A 166 6.58 6.04 4.83
C VAL A 166 6.91 5.50 3.45
N HIS A 167 5.94 4.85 2.81
CA HIS A 167 6.05 4.45 1.42
C HIS A 167 5.88 5.65 0.51
N THR A 168 6.96 6.05 -0.13
CA THR A 168 6.98 7.15 -1.11
C THR A 168 7.07 6.61 -2.52
N GLY A 169 6.72 7.45 -3.49
CA GLY A 169 6.76 7.12 -4.90
C GLY A 169 8.18 6.82 -5.35
N PRO A 170 8.36 6.20 -6.53
CA PRO A 170 9.67 5.75 -6.97
C PRO A 170 10.66 6.92 -7.11
N HIS A 171 11.65 6.99 -6.21
CA HIS A 171 12.76 7.92 -6.32
C HIS A 171 13.82 7.33 -7.24
N ASN A 172 14.13 7.99 -8.36
CA ASN A 172 15.00 7.46 -9.43
C ASN A 172 14.56 6.10 -9.98
N GLY A 173 13.24 5.82 -9.97
CA GLY A 173 12.68 4.57 -10.50
C GLY A 173 12.68 3.40 -9.51
N ILE A 174 13.03 3.64 -8.23
CA ILE A 174 13.02 2.62 -7.17
C ILE A 174 12.00 3.03 -6.10
N PRO A 175 11.00 2.19 -5.77
CA PRO A 175 10.13 2.43 -4.62
C PRO A 175 10.96 2.62 -3.35
N THR A 176 10.68 3.68 -2.60
CA THR A 176 11.47 4.04 -1.43
C THR A 176 10.59 4.13 -0.19
N THR A 177 10.92 3.33 0.81
CA THR A 177 10.44 3.53 2.18
C THR A 177 11.41 4.48 2.89
N VAL A 178 10.89 5.56 3.46
CA VAL A 178 11.66 6.50 4.28
C VAL A 178 11.17 6.47 5.70
N TYR A 179 12.10 6.48 6.65
CA TYR A 179 11.74 6.43 8.06
C TYR A 179 11.61 7.85 8.62
N MET A 180 10.56 8.09 9.39
CA MET A 180 10.34 9.34 10.15
C MET A 180 11.16 9.35 11.45
N THR A 181 12.08 8.41 11.58
CA THR A 181 12.96 8.20 12.72
C THR A 181 14.40 8.44 12.25
N ASN A 182 15.15 9.23 13.00
CA ASN A 182 16.60 9.41 12.79
C ASN A 182 17.37 8.95 14.04
N GLU A 183 18.64 9.38 14.20
CA GLU A 183 19.48 9.08 15.36
C GLU A 183 18.82 9.34 16.73
N THR A 184 17.75 10.16 16.80
CA THR A 184 16.97 10.46 18.02
C THR A 184 15.56 9.84 18.06
N TRP A 185 15.28 8.85 17.21
CA TRP A 185 14.06 8.03 17.17
C TRP A 185 12.72 8.72 16.85
N THR A 186 12.52 10.04 16.99
CA THR A 186 11.22 10.69 16.62
C THR A 186 11.30 12.09 16.02
N ALA A 187 12.49 12.69 15.87
CA ALA A 187 12.59 14.11 15.56
C ALA A 187 11.92 14.53 14.23
N ALA A 188 11.95 13.67 13.20
CA ALA A 188 11.28 13.97 11.93
C ALA A 188 9.74 13.84 12.00
N TYR A 189 9.18 13.06 12.93
CA TYR A 189 7.75 13.07 13.24
C TYR A 189 7.37 14.26 14.13
N ASP A 190 8.17 14.56 15.16
CA ASP A 190 7.86 15.60 16.14
C ASP A 190 7.79 17.01 15.54
N LYS A 191 8.34 17.23 14.33
CA LYS A 191 8.15 18.48 13.59
C LYS A 191 6.68 18.77 13.29
N PHE A 192 5.86 17.75 13.02
CA PHE A 192 4.43 17.90 12.71
C PHE A 192 3.62 18.38 13.92
N LYS A 193 4.15 18.22 15.14
CA LYS A 193 3.53 18.72 16.38
C LYS A 193 3.78 20.21 16.61
N LYS A 194 4.46 20.91 15.69
CA LYS A 194 4.86 22.31 15.80
C LYS A 194 4.50 23.07 14.53
N GLN A 195 4.48 24.40 14.61
CA GLN A 195 4.32 25.26 13.43
C GLN A 195 5.35 24.89 12.36
N PRO A 196 4.96 24.89 11.06
CA PRO A 196 3.71 25.43 10.51
C PRO A 196 2.51 24.47 10.57
N PHE A 197 2.64 23.30 11.18
CA PHE A 197 1.60 22.28 11.19
C PHE A 197 0.63 22.46 12.37
N GLU A 198 -0.66 22.35 12.08
CA GLU A 198 -1.75 22.44 13.05
C GLU A 198 -2.60 21.18 12.97
N LEU A 199 -2.65 20.39 14.05
CA LEU A 199 -3.50 19.22 14.13
C LEU A 199 -4.98 19.65 14.10
N ILE A 200 -5.71 19.23 13.07
CA ILE A 200 -7.14 19.56 12.91
C ILE A 200 -8.06 18.37 13.19
N TYR A 201 -7.53 17.15 13.11
CA TYR A 201 -8.28 15.94 13.36
C TYR A 201 -7.33 14.80 13.76
N ARG A 202 -7.76 13.98 14.72
CA ARG A 202 -7.10 12.74 15.12
C ARG A 202 -8.17 11.70 15.40
N ASN A 203 -8.00 10.52 14.84
CA ASN A 203 -8.79 9.35 15.16
C ASN A 203 -7.86 8.25 15.69
N GLU A 204 -8.30 7.51 16.70
CA GLU A 204 -7.46 6.52 17.37
C GLU A 204 -8.26 5.35 17.92
N SER A 205 -7.61 4.19 17.95
CA SER A 205 -8.18 2.97 18.51
C SER A 205 -8.30 3.07 20.02
N MET A 206 -9.33 2.44 20.59
CA MET A 206 -9.42 2.30 22.05
C MET A 206 -8.40 1.33 22.62
N ASP A 207 -7.91 0.41 21.79
CA ASP A 207 -6.87 -0.55 22.17
C ASP A 207 -5.52 0.16 22.22
N LEU A 208 -4.75 -0.13 23.27
CA LEU A 208 -3.42 0.43 23.49
C LEU A 208 -2.36 -0.65 23.23
N ASP A 209 -1.24 -0.23 22.65
CA ASP A 209 -0.03 -1.02 22.63
C ASP A 209 0.52 -1.15 24.06
N GLN A 210 0.76 -2.40 24.49
CA GLN A 210 1.14 -2.69 25.87
C GLN A 210 2.57 -2.27 26.22
N LEU A 211 3.42 -2.04 25.23
CA LEU A 211 4.81 -1.63 25.41
C LEU A 211 4.94 -0.10 25.41
N THR A 212 4.26 0.59 24.50
CA THR A 212 4.37 2.05 24.35
C THR A 212 3.31 2.82 25.14
N GLY A 213 2.17 2.19 25.43
CA GLY A 213 1.01 2.85 26.03
C GLY A 213 0.28 3.81 25.06
N GLU A 214 0.68 3.84 23.79
CA GLU A 214 0.00 4.60 22.74
C GLU A 214 -1.18 3.78 22.16
N PRO A 215 -2.19 4.43 21.56
CA PRO A 215 -3.19 3.73 20.75
C PRO A 215 -2.52 2.84 19.72
N LYS A 216 -3.02 1.61 19.58
CA LYS A 216 -2.48 0.62 18.66
C LYS A 216 -2.55 1.11 17.21
N HIS A 217 -3.66 1.76 16.86
CA HIS A 217 -3.84 2.41 15.57
C HIS A 217 -4.28 3.85 15.78
N TRP A 218 -3.75 4.77 14.98
CA TRP A 218 -4.19 6.15 14.98
C TRP A 218 -3.83 6.83 13.66
N THR A 219 -4.62 7.84 13.31
CA THR A 219 -4.39 8.65 12.11
C THR A 219 -4.67 10.12 12.44
N GLU A 220 -3.79 10.99 11.98
CA GLU A 220 -3.82 12.42 12.21
C GLU A 220 -3.90 13.18 10.90
N ILE A 221 -4.62 14.31 10.92
CA ILE A 221 -4.63 15.28 9.84
C ILE A 221 -4.10 16.60 10.37
N TYR A 222 -3.06 17.09 9.71
CA TYR A 222 -2.48 18.39 9.95
C TYR A 222 -2.84 19.35 8.82
N LYS A 223 -3.21 20.57 9.18
CA LYS A 223 -3.32 21.70 8.26
C LYS A 223 -2.02 22.50 8.27
N ILE A 224 -1.58 22.96 7.10
CA ILE A 224 -0.40 23.82 6.97
C ILE A 224 -0.80 25.29 7.11
N ASN A 225 -0.23 25.97 8.11
CA ASN A 225 -0.34 27.40 8.30
C ASN A 225 0.61 28.15 7.35
N TRP A 226 0.13 28.43 6.14
CA TRP A 226 0.91 29.17 5.13
C TRP A 226 1.28 30.59 5.53
N SER A 227 0.44 31.26 6.32
CA SER A 227 0.76 32.58 6.85
C SER A 227 2.00 32.56 7.74
N TYR A 228 2.21 31.48 8.50
CA TYR A 228 3.44 31.30 9.28
C TYR A 228 4.66 31.23 8.36
N LEU A 229 4.60 30.41 7.30
CA LEU A 229 5.71 30.27 6.35
C LEU A 229 6.06 31.59 5.65
N GLU A 230 5.05 32.34 5.24
CA GLU A 230 5.20 33.63 4.56
C GLU A 230 5.78 34.72 5.50
N LEU A 231 5.40 34.72 6.79
CA LEU A 231 5.91 35.67 7.78
C LEU A 231 7.38 35.47 8.15
N PHE A 232 7.85 34.21 8.13
CA PHE A 232 9.24 33.87 8.45
C PHE A 232 10.15 33.83 7.22
N ASN A 233 9.72 34.43 6.09
CA ASN A 233 10.46 34.51 4.83
C ASN A 233 10.92 33.14 4.29
N TYR A 234 10.19 32.07 4.58
CA TYR A 234 10.35 30.81 3.84
C TYR A 234 9.62 30.92 2.50
N THR A 235 10.05 31.87 1.67
CA THR A 235 9.59 32.06 0.29
C THR A 235 10.67 31.55 -0.65
N ILE A 236 10.28 30.70 -1.60
CA ILE A 236 11.16 30.21 -2.68
C ILE A 236 11.13 31.18 -3.84
#